data_AF-A0A166F7A6-F1
#
_entry.id   AF-A0A166F7A6-F1
#
_cell.length_a   1.000
_cell.length_b   1.000
_cell.length_c   1.000
_cell.angle_alpha   90.00
_cell.angle_beta   90.00
_cell.angle_gamma   90.00
#
_symmetry.space_group_name_H-M   'P 1'
#
loop_
_entity.id
_entity.type
_entity.pdbx_description
1 polymer ?
#
loop_
_entity_poly.entity_id
_entity_poly.type
_entity_poly.pdbx_seq_one_letter_code
_entity_poly.pdbx_strand_id
1 'polypeptide(L)'
;MAKLLYSKGIFVTFVNTDYNHKRFLKSGGAQALDGLPGFNFESIPDGLHSSDSDVTQDITALCHSIFEKEMLLPFKNLLTQLNTGTNQVTSILSDGFMPFAADAAHSHEVPIILFWTVAACAFMGFLQFKNALERGLVPFKDDSYLTNGCLDTIIDWIPGMGEIRFGDLPSHIRIKDSDDVVFKFVIESTQSGTNATGHVLHTFDDLELKVLNAISSMFKGNCLVIREKVKVRGMDSLTRAAGKQAHVVCIPLPFQSHIKGMLKMAKLLYSKGIFITFVNTEFNHRRLLKSEGAHSLDGLPGFKFETFPDGLDASESDNTQDLRELCALVINNKMAAPLENLLRRLNAGIHQVTSVLSDGFMSWAADVAHSLGIPVVKLWTVAGFGFMGIYHFKSALERGLIPLKGFLMFRN
;
A
#
# COMPACT_ATOMS: atom_id res chain seq x y z
N MET A 1 7.28 4.72 -9.19
CA MET A 1 6.81 4.48 -10.57
C MET A 1 7.55 5.35 -11.59
N ALA A 2 7.55 6.68 -11.48
CA ALA A 2 8.21 7.60 -12.43
C ALA A 2 9.65 7.19 -12.84
N LYS A 3 10.55 6.95 -11.87
CA LYS A 3 11.92 6.48 -12.16
C LYS A 3 11.97 5.11 -12.86
N LEU A 4 10.99 4.24 -12.61
CA LEU A 4 10.89 2.95 -13.29
C LEU A 4 10.49 3.14 -14.77
N LEU A 5 9.52 4.01 -15.05
CA LEU A 5 9.14 4.37 -16.42
C LEU A 5 10.33 4.97 -17.18
N TYR A 6 11.06 5.88 -16.55
CA TYR A 6 12.29 6.44 -17.11
C TYR A 6 13.35 5.40 -17.42
N SER A 7 13.55 4.41 -16.53
CA SER A 7 14.48 3.29 -16.79
C SER A 7 14.07 2.40 -17.98
N LYS A 8 12.84 2.57 -18.48
CA LYS A 8 12.33 1.90 -19.69
C LYS A 8 12.38 2.80 -20.94
N GLY A 9 13.05 3.94 -20.87
CA GLY A 9 13.23 4.86 -21.99
C GLY A 9 12.06 5.83 -22.20
N ILE A 10 11.15 5.95 -21.24
CA ILE A 10 10.04 6.90 -21.29
C ILE A 10 10.52 8.25 -20.77
N PHE A 11 10.27 9.32 -21.53
CA PHE A 11 10.50 10.68 -21.08
C PHE A 11 9.46 11.04 -20.00
N VAL A 12 9.92 11.61 -18.88
CA VAL A 12 9.08 11.88 -17.72
C VAL A 12 9.20 13.35 -17.33
N THR A 13 8.06 14.03 -17.21
CA THR A 13 7.94 15.25 -16.41
C THR A 13 7.20 14.90 -15.12
N PHE A 14 7.88 14.97 -13.99
CA PHE A 14 7.32 14.68 -12.68
C PHE A 14 6.77 15.97 -12.05
N VAL A 15 5.44 16.08 -12.02
CA VAL A 15 4.73 17.24 -11.49
C VAL A 15 4.35 17.00 -10.03
N ASN A 16 4.60 17.98 -9.17
CA ASN A 16 4.11 18.00 -7.79
C ASN A 16 3.61 19.42 -7.43
N THR A 17 3.16 19.62 -6.19
CA THR A 17 2.74 20.96 -5.76
C THR A 17 3.94 21.84 -5.44
N ASP A 18 3.84 23.16 -5.59
CA ASP A 18 4.91 24.11 -5.22
C ASP A 18 5.39 23.88 -3.78
N TYR A 19 4.45 23.53 -2.89
CA TYR A 19 4.73 23.16 -1.52
C TYR A 19 5.66 21.92 -1.43
N ASN A 20 5.30 20.82 -2.10
CA ASN A 20 6.12 19.61 -2.11
C ASN A 20 7.46 19.80 -2.85
N HIS A 21 7.47 20.60 -3.92
CA HIS A 21 8.67 20.98 -4.65
C HIS A 21 9.70 21.64 -3.73
N LYS A 22 9.27 22.64 -2.94
CA LYS A 22 10.11 23.31 -1.94
C LYS A 22 10.64 22.34 -0.89
N ARG A 23 9.83 21.37 -0.44
CA ARG A 23 10.27 20.35 0.53
C ARG A 23 11.32 19.40 -0.05
N PHE A 24 11.22 19.03 -1.32
CA PHE A 24 12.26 18.23 -1.97
C PHE A 24 13.58 18.99 -2.02
N LEU A 25 13.58 20.27 -2.40
CA LEU A 25 14.78 21.11 -2.40
C LEU A 25 15.36 21.29 -1.00
N LYS A 26 14.51 21.49 0.02
CA LYS A 26 14.97 21.66 1.39
C LYS A 26 15.61 20.39 1.97
N SER A 27 15.01 19.24 1.70
CA SER A 27 15.47 17.95 2.26
C SER A 27 16.62 17.32 1.46
N GLY A 28 16.63 17.48 0.15
CA GLY A 28 17.64 16.89 -0.74
C GLY A 28 18.74 17.85 -1.21
N GLY A 29 18.66 19.13 -0.86
CA GLY A 29 19.58 20.18 -1.33
C GLY A 29 19.15 20.83 -2.64
N ALA A 30 19.88 21.88 -3.06
CA ALA A 30 19.55 22.68 -4.24
C ALA A 30 19.49 21.86 -5.56
N GLN A 31 20.17 20.71 -5.60
CA GLN A 31 20.24 19.81 -6.74
C GLN A 31 19.24 18.65 -6.67
N ALA A 32 18.38 18.60 -5.64
CA ALA A 32 17.46 17.48 -5.43
C ALA A 32 16.48 17.25 -6.60
N LEU A 33 16.21 18.32 -7.35
CA LEU A 33 15.32 18.36 -8.50
C LEU A 33 16.08 18.68 -9.79
N ASP A 34 17.40 18.52 -9.78
CA ASP A 34 18.18 18.50 -11.03
C ASP A 34 17.68 17.29 -11.83
N GLY A 35 17.08 17.59 -12.99
CA GLY A 35 16.60 16.58 -13.91
C GLY A 35 17.73 15.74 -14.50
N LEU A 36 17.36 14.66 -15.18
CA LEU A 36 18.23 13.94 -16.11
C LEU A 36 17.77 14.24 -17.53
N PRO A 37 18.60 13.99 -18.57
CA PRO A 37 18.10 13.99 -19.94
C PRO A 37 16.86 13.09 -20.06
N GLY A 38 15.71 13.72 -20.31
CA GLY A 38 14.39 13.07 -20.37
C GLY A 38 13.71 12.78 -19.03
N PHE A 39 14.19 13.33 -17.91
CA PHE A 39 13.50 13.32 -16.62
C PHE A 39 13.51 14.72 -16.02
N ASN A 40 12.38 15.42 -16.07
CA ASN A 40 12.23 16.79 -15.59
C ASN A 40 11.31 16.83 -14.36
N PHE A 41 11.45 17.89 -13.56
CA PHE A 41 10.55 18.20 -12.45
C PHE A 41 9.85 19.52 -12.76
N GLU A 42 8.55 19.57 -12.51
CA GLU A 42 7.74 20.79 -12.61
C GLU A 42 6.86 20.90 -11.36
N SER A 43 6.31 22.08 -11.11
CA SER A 43 5.36 22.27 -10.02
C SER A 43 4.16 23.12 -10.42
N ILE A 44 3.08 22.94 -9.66
CA ILE A 44 1.86 23.74 -9.75
C ILE A 44 1.45 24.24 -8.35
N PRO A 45 0.81 25.40 -8.23
CA PRO A 45 0.19 25.81 -6.98
C PRO A 45 -0.93 24.87 -6.59
N ASP A 46 -1.06 24.60 -5.30
CA ASP A 46 -2.07 23.74 -4.70
C ASP A 46 -3.23 24.51 -4.05
N GLY A 47 -3.38 25.79 -4.39
CA GLY A 47 -4.46 26.66 -3.90
C GLY A 47 -4.35 27.07 -2.42
N LEU A 48 -3.47 26.43 -1.66
CA LEU A 48 -3.25 26.75 -0.25
C LEU A 48 -2.30 27.92 -0.06
N HIS A 49 -2.52 28.69 1.01
CA HIS A 49 -1.58 29.74 1.40
C HIS A 49 -0.23 29.12 1.75
N SER A 50 0.85 29.65 1.16
CA SER A 50 2.20 29.20 1.46
C SER A 50 2.55 29.48 2.93
N SER A 51 2.75 28.44 3.73
CA SER A 51 3.40 28.56 5.03
C SER A 51 4.90 28.30 4.90
N ASP A 52 5.73 29.18 5.46
CA ASP A 52 7.18 28.94 5.58
C ASP A 52 7.52 27.83 6.59
N SER A 53 6.52 27.35 7.35
CA SER A 53 6.66 26.19 8.23
C SER A 53 6.75 24.88 7.44
N ASP A 54 7.84 24.13 7.67
CA ASP A 54 8.06 22.79 7.12
C ASP A 54 7.29 21.73 7.92
N VAL A 55 5.97 21.88 7.93
CA VAL A 55 5.02 21.01 8.63
C VAL A 55 4.09 20.37 7.62
N THR A 56 3.73 19.10 7.79
CA THR A 56 2.76 18.41 6.91
C THR A 56 1.54 19.29 6.65
N GLN A 57 1.15 19.43 5.38
CA GLN A 57 -0.03 20.21 4.99
C GLN A 57 -1.26 19.70 5.72
N ASP A 58 -2.15 20.62 6.06
CA ASP A 58 -3.46 20.25 6.59
C ASP A 58 -4.22 19.44 5.53
N ILE A 59 -4.52 18.18 5.87
CA ILE A 59 -5.14 17.24 4.93
C ILE A 59 -6.54 17.68 4.54
N THR A 60 -7.28 18.30 5.45
CA THR A 60 -8.64 18.77 5.23
C THR A 60 -8.64 19.95 4.26
N ALA A 61 -7.72 20.91 4.45
CA ALA A 61 -7.54 22.04 3.54
C ALA A 61 -7.10 21.58 2.15
N LEU A 62 -6.18 20.61 2.07
CA LEU A 62 -5.75 20.05 0.79
C LEU A 62 -6.90 19.33 0.07
N CYS A 63 -7.66 18.48 0.78
CA CYS A 63 -8.87 17.85 0.24
C CYS A 63 -9.87 18.89 -0.26
N HIS A 64 -10.08 19.97 0.49
CA HIS A 64 -10.94 21.09 0.10
C HIS A 64 -10.45 21.74 -1.20
N SER A 65 -9.16 22.08 -1.30
CA SER A 65 -8.59 22.71 -2.50
C SER A 65 -8.69 21.80 -3.74
N ILE A 66 -8.45 20.50 -3.57
CA ILE A 66 -8.63 19.52 -4.65
C ILE A 66 -10.11 19.42 -5.07
N PHE A 67 -11.02 19.38 -4.10
CA PHE A 67 -12.46 19.32 -4.32
C PHE A 67 -12.97 20.57 -5.06
N GLU A 68 -12.51 21.76 -4.68
CA GLU A 68 -12.80 23.04 -5.34
C GLU A 68 -12.03 23.23 -6.66
N LYS A 69 -11.26 22.22 -7.08
CA LYS A 69 -10.52 22.18 -8.36
C LYS A 69 -9.54 23.34 -8.53
N GLU A 70 -8.98 23.88 -7.45
CA GLU A 70 -8.07 25.03 -7.53
C GLU A 70 -6.79 24.73 -8.33
N MET A 71 -6.40 23.45 -8.40
CA MET A 71 -5.24 22.96 -9.17
C MET A 71 -5.55 22.74 -10.66
N LEU A 72 -6.82 22.77 -11.08
CA LEU A 72 -7.22 22.44 -12.45
C LEU A 72 -6.63 23.43 -13.46
N LEU A 73 -6.85 24.74 -13.25
CA LEU A 73 -6.36 25.77 -14.16
C LEU A 73 -4.81 25.81 -14.20
N PRO A 74 -4.10 25.81 -13.06
CA PRO A 74 -2.64 25.72 -13.07
C PRO A 74 -2.12 24.50 -13.83
N PHE A 75 -2.73 23.32 -13.64
CA PHE A 75 -2.30 22.11 -14.33
C PHE A 75 -2.58 22.17 -15.84
N LYS A 76 -3.72 22.74 -16.26
CA LYS A 76 -4.00 23.00 -17.69
C LYS A 76 -2.97 23.95 -18.33
N ASN A 77 -2.60 25.01 -17.62
CA ASN A 77 -1.58 25.95 -18.09
C ASN A 77 -0.22 25.27 -18.25
N LEU A 78 0.16 24.40 -17.29
CA LEU A 78 1.37 23.61 -17.38
C LEU A 78 1.35 22.65 -18.58
N LEU A 79 0.25 21.93 -18.83
CA LEU A 79 0.13 21.06 -20.00
C LEU A 79 0.27 21.85 -21.32
N THR A 80 -0.36 23.03 -21.40
CA THR A 80 -0.22 23.94 -22.55
C THR A 80 1.24 24.35 -22.73
N GLN A 81 1.93 24.75 -21.67
CA GLN A 81 3.35 25.12 -21.71
C GLN A 81 4.22 23.95 -22.18
N LEU A 82 4.05 22.76 -21.59
CA LEU A 82 4.82 21.56 -21.96
C LEU A 82 4.65 21.20 -23.44
N ASN A 83 3.45 21.38 -23.99
CA ASN A 83 3.16 21.11 -25.40
C ASN A 83 3.74 22.14 -26.38
N THR A 84 4.29 23.27 -25.89
CA THR A 84 5.09 24.19 -26.74
C THR A 84 6.52 23.70 -26.94
N GLY A 85 6.99 22.76 -26.11
CA GLY A 85 8.33 22.19 -26.19
C GLY A 85 8.51 21.17 -27.31
N THR A 86 9.74 20.65 -27.40
CA THR A 86 10.10 19.61 -28.38
C THR A 86 9.44 18.26 -28.11
N ASN A 87 9.15 17.95 -26.84
CA ASN A 87 8.50 16.72 -26.42
C ASN A 87 7.09 17.03 -25.91
N GLN A 88 6.08 16.75 -26.73
CA GLN A 88 4.68 16.92 -26.35
C GLN A 88 4.25 15.86 -25.33
N VAL A 89 3.28 16.22 -24.48
CA VAL A 89 2.70 15.30 -23.50
C VAL A 89 1.81 14.30 -24.22
N THR A 90 2.25 13.04 -24.26
CA THR A 90 1.50 11.96 -24.92
C THR A 90 0.61 11.15 -23.98
N SER A 91 0.84 11.22 -22.67
CA SER A 91 0.07 10.50 -21.65
C SER A 91 0.29 11.09 -20.27
N ILE A 92 -0.70 10.97 -19.38
CA ILE A 92 -0.62 11.38 -17.97
C ILE A 92 -0.75 10.13 -17.08
N LEU A 93 0.15 9.99 -16.11
CA LEU A 93 -0.01 9.07 -14.98
C LEU A 93 -0.23 9.90 -13.73
N SER A 94 -1.47 9.97 -13.25
CA SER A 94 -1.84 10.78 -12.07
C SER A 94 -2.14 9.90 -10.87
N ASP A 95 -1.98 10.44 -9.66
CA ASP A 95 -2.59 9.82 -8.47
C ASP A 95 -4.14 9.81 -8.65
N GLY A 96 -4.79 8.73 -8.26
CA GLY A 96 -6.25 8.58 -8.33
C GLY A 96 -7.02 9.54 -7.41
N PHE A 97 -6.36 10.08 -6.38
CA PHE A 97 -6.89 11.11 -5.49
C PHE A 97 -6.73 12.55 -6.03
N MET A 98 -6.33 12.71 -7.29
CA MET A 98 -6.21 14.02 -7.97
C MET A 98 -7.20 14.11 -9.14
N PRO A 99 -8.52 14.14 -8.88
CA PRO A 99 -9.55 14.06 -9.93
C PRO A 99 -9.44 15.15 -11.00
N PHE A 100 -8.97 16.35 -10.64
CA PHE A 100 -8.76 17.45 -11.59
C PHE A 100 -7.80 17.09 -12.74
N ALA A 101 -6.88 16.13 -12.55
CA ALA A 101 -5.96 15.71 -13.59
C ALA A 101 -6.70 15.02 -14.74
N ALA A 102 -7.78 14.29 -14.45
CA ALA A 102 -8.61 13.68 -15.48
C ALA A 102 -9.34 14.75 -16.32
N ASP A 103 -9.89 15.78 -15.66
CA ASP A 103 -10.53 16.91 -16.33
C ASP A 103 -9.54 17.68 -17.23
N ALA A 104 -8.31 17.89 -16.74
CA ALA A 104 -7.25 18.53 -17.51
C ALA A 104 -6.78 17.68 -18.70
N ALA A 105 -6.63 16.37 -18.50
CA ALA A 105 -6.25 15.43 -19.55
C ALA A 105 -7.30 15.41 -20.67
N HIS A 106 -8.59 15.34 -20.30
CA HIS A 106 -9.70 15.37 -21.25
C HIS A 106 -9.72 16.67 -22.06
N SER A 107 -9.51 17.83 -21.43
CA SER A 107 -9.49 19.12 -22.15
C SER A 107 -8.30 19.29 -23.09
N HIS A 108 -7.27 18.45 -22.99
CA HIS A 108 -6.10 18.46 -23.87
C HIS A 108 -6.06 17.22 -24.78
N GLU A 109 -7.10 16.39 -24.78
CA GLU A 109 -7.17 15.13 -25.53
C GLU A 109 -5.98 14.19 -25.24
N VAL A 110 -5.45 14.24 -24.02
CA VAL A 110 -4.33 13.39 -23.56
C VAL A 110 -4.88 12.19 -22.80
N PRO A 111 -4.46 10.94 -23.11
CA PRO A 111 -4.87 9.78 -22.33
C PRO A 111 -4.33 9.84 -20.91
N ILE A 112 -5.15 9.41 -19.94
CA ILE A 112 -4.79 9.43 -18.52
C ILE A 112 -4.95 8.05 -17.88
N ILE A 113 -3.93 7.66 -17.12
CA ILE A 113 -3.93 6.50 -16.26
C ILE A 113 -3.95 6.99 -14.81
N LEU A 114 -4.89 6.52 -14.00
CA LEU A 114 -4.94 6.83 -12.57
C LEU A 114 -4.26 5.74 -11.76
N PHE A 115 -3.27 6.12 -10.97
CA PHE A 115 -2.57 5.27 -10.03
C PHE A 115 -3.14 5.43 -8.63
N TRP A 116 -3.82 4.40 -8.16
CA TRP A 116 -4.37 4.35 -6.81
C TRP A 116 -3.31 3.84 -5.85
N THR A 117 -2.88 4.71 -4.94
CA THR A 117 -1.83 4.44 -3.94
C THR A 117 -2.33 3.58 -2.77
N VAL A 118 -3.48 2.93 -2.93
CA VAL A 118 -4.15 2.07 -1.94
C VAL A 118 -4.34 0.65 -2.48
N ALA A 119 -4.56 -0.31 -1.58
CA ALA A 119 -4.90 -1.69 -1.95
C ALA A 119 -6.24 -1.77 -2.69
N ALA A 120 -6.48 -2.85 -3.44
CA ALA A 120 -7.73 -3.01 -4.18
C ALA A 120 -8.95 -3.12 -3.26
N CYS A 121 -8.83 -3.77 -2.10
CA CYS A 121 -9.90 -3.80 -1.10
C CYS A 121 -10.25 -2.41 -0.57
N ALA A 122 -9.24 -1.57 -0.29
CA ALA A 122 -9.45 -0.20 0.18
C ALA A 122 -10.09 0.66 -0.92
N PHE A 123 -9.62 0.54 -2.16
CA PHE A 123 -10.23 1.20 -3.32
C PHE A 123 -11.70 0.80 -3.51
N MET A 124 -12.00 -0.50 -3.41
CA MET A 124 -13.38 -0.99 -3.44
C MET A 124 -14.22 -0.41 -2.29
N GLY A 125 -13.64 -0.29 -1.08
CA GLY A 125 -14.28 0.35 0.05
C GLY A 125 -14.61 1.82 -0.22
N PHE A 126 -13.69 2.58 -0.83
CA PHE A 126 -13.95 3.97 -1.24
C PHE A 126 -15.06 4.08 -2.30
N LEU A 127 -15.15 3.14 -3.25
CA LEU A 127 -16.26 3.09 -4.22
C LEU A 127 -17.64 2.94 -3.54
N GLN A 128 -17.70 2.46 -2.29
CA GLN A 128 -18.96 2.30 -1.56
C GLN A 128 -19.39 3.54 -0.78
N PHE A 129 -18.59 4.62 -0.72
CA PHE A 129 -18.96 5.81 0.08
C PHE A 129 -20.27 6.42 -0.41
N LYS A 130 -20.41 6.60 -1.73
CA LYS A 130 -21.64 7.07 -2.34
C LYS A 130 -22.82 6.12 -2.06
N ASN A 131 -22.59 4.82 -2.16
CA ASN A 131 -23.60 3.80 -1.93
C ASN A 131 -24.08 3.80 -0.47
N ALA A 132 -23.16 3.96 0.51
CA ALA A 132 -23.50 4.07 1.92
C ALA A 132 -24.35 5.31 2.22
N LEU A 133 -24.04 6.45 1.58
CA LEU A 133 -24.85 7.66 1.66
C LEU A 133 -26.25 7.44 1.05
N GLU A 134 -26.33 6.90 -0.16
CA GLU A 134 -27.59 6.64 -0.86
C GLU A 134 -28.50 5.63 -0.14
N ARG A 135 -27.91 4.70 0.62
CA ARG A 135 -28.63 3.74 1.48
C ARG A 135 -29.03 4.30 2.85
N GLY A 136 -28.62 5.52 3.19
CA GLY A 136 -28.85 6.11 4.51
C GLY A 136 -28.10 5.42 5.65
N LEU A 137 -26.98 4.75 5.36
CA LEU A 137 -26.10 4.16 6.38
C LEU A 137 -25.24 5.22 7.09
N VAL A 138 -25.02 6.35 6.41
CA VAL A 138 -24.31 7.53 6.90
C VAL A 138 -25.04 8.79 6.42
N PRO A 139 -24.92 9.95 7.11
CA PRO A 139 -24.12 10.17 8.32
C PRO A 139 -24.69 9.51 9.59
N PHE A 140 -23.80 9.24 10.54
CA PHE A 140 -24.18 8.83 11.87
C PHE A 140 -24.75 10.01 12.68
N LYS A 141 -25.73 9.72 13.53
CA LYS A 141 -26.38 10.72 14.37
C LYS A 141 -25.44 11.36 15.39
N ASP A 142 -24.63 10.53 16.06
CA ASP A 142 -23.74 10.89 17.14
C ASP A 142 -22.71 9.76 17.37
N ASP A 143 -21.80 9.94 18.32
CA ASP A 143 -20.70 8.99 18.57
C ASP A 143 -21.15 7.62 19.12
N SER A 144 -22.47 7.38 19.33
CA SER A 144 -22.99 6.06 19.72
C SER A 144 -22.68 4.96 18.70
N TYR A 145 -22.39 5.30 17.44
CA TYR A 145 -21.95 4.32 16.43
C TYR A 145 -20.69 3.54 16.85
N LEU A 146 -19.88 4.11 17.76
CA LEU A 146 -18.68 3.46 18.29
C LEU A 146 -18.99 2.30 19.26
N THR A 147 -20.18 2.26 19.85
CA THR A 147 -20.54 1.31 20.91
C THR A 147 -21.84 0.55 20.66
N ASN A 148 -22.68 1.01 19.73
CA ASN A 148 -24.00 0.41 19.46
C ASN A 148 -23.95 -0.85 18.56
N GLY A 149 -22.75 -1.31 18.18
CA GLY A 149 -22.55 -2.50 17.34
C GLY A 149 -22.81 -2.29 15.85
N CYS A 150 -23.20 -1.11 15.38
CA CYS A 150 -23.49 -0.89 13.95
C CYS A 150 -22.25 -1.15 13.06
N LEU A 151 -21.05 -0.83 13.56
CA LEU A 151 -19.79 -1.11 12.87
C LEU A 151 -19.51 -2.61 12.74
N ASP A 152 -20.12 -3.47 13.57
CA ASP A 152 -19.95 -4.92 13.49
C ASP A 152 -20.95 -5.60 12.54
N THR A 153 -21.87 -4.83 11.97
CA THR A 153 -22.85 -5.34 11.00
C THR A 153 -22.12 -5.92 9.79
N ILE A 154 -22.38 -7.20 9.49
CA ILE A 154 -21.84 -7.85 8.28
C ILE A 154 -22.55 -7.28 7.05
N ILE A 155 -21.76 -6.95 6.03
CA ILE A 155 -22.23 -6.38 4.78
C ILE A 155 -21.86 -7.31 3.62
N ASP A 156 -22.84 -7.64 2.78
CA ASP A 156 -22.71 -8.66 1.71
C ASP A 156 -22.90 -8.09 0.29
N TRP A 157 -23.21 -6.79 0.18
CA TRP A 157 -23.49 -6.15 -1.11
C TRP A 157 -22.25 -5.71 -1.89
N ILE A 158 -21.04 -5.85 -1.32
CA ILE A 158 -19.80 -5.39 -1.94
C ILE A 158 -19.20 -6.52 -2.80
N PRO A 159 -19.16 -6.36 -4.14
CA PRO A 159 -18.65 -7.41 -5.00
C PRO A 159 -17.18 -7.73 -4.73
N GLY A 160 -16.88 -9.02 -4.53
CA GLY A 160 -15.51 -9.49 -4.27
C GLY A 160 -14.99 -9.25 -2.85
N MET A 161 -15.81 -8.70 -1.94
CA MET A 161 -15.51 -8.50 -0.52
C MET A 161 -16.64 -9.04 0.36
N GLY A 162 -16.84 -10.36 0.36
CA GLY A 162 -17.85 -11.01 1.20
C GLY A 162 -17.43 -11.06 2.67
N GLU A 163 -18.43 -11.07 3.56
CA GLU A 163 -18.29 -11.30 5.02
C GLU A 163 -17.46 -10.24 5.77
N ILE A 164 -17.32 -9.03 5.21
CA ILE A 164 -16.71 -7.91 5.93
C ILE A 164 -17.75 -7.18 6.80
N ARG A 165 -17.29 -6.49 7.84
CA ARG A 165 -18.12 -5.64 8.69
C ARG A 165 -18.19 -4.22 8.11
N PHE A 166 -19.26 -3.48 8.42
CA PHE A 166 -19.34 -2.07 8.02
C PHE A 166 -18.15 -1.24 8.55
N GLY A 167 -17.66 -1.58 9.74
CA GLY A 167 -16.48 -0.99 10.37
C GLY A 167 -15.15 -1.29 9.67
N ASP A 168 -15.09 -2.31 8.81
CA ASP A 168 -13.89 -2.66 8.03
C ASP A 168 -13.70 -1.75 6.82
N LEU A 169 -14.73 -0.99 6.43
CA LEU A 169 -14.61 0.05 5.40
C LEU A 169 -13.67 1.18 5.85
N PRO A 170 -13.02 1.89 4.92
CA PRO A 170 -12.13 3.00 5.25
C PRO A 170 -12.78 3.99 6.22
N SER A 171 -12.09 4.32 7.31
CA SER A 171 -12.65 5.05 8.46
C SER A 171 -13.26 6.42 8.13
N HIS A 172 -12.85 7.03 7.01
CA HIS A 172 -13.43 8.27 6.49
C HIS A 172 -14.91 8.14 6.11
N ILE A 173 -15.47 6.92 6.05
CA ILE A 173 -16.91 6.70 5.89
C ILE A 173 -17.70 7.11 7.13
N ARG A 174 -17.05 7.20 8.30
CA ARG A 174 -17.67 7.41 9.61
C ARG A 174 -17.95 8.89 9.87
N ILE A 175 -18.76 9.48 8.99
CA ILE A 175 -19.15 10.89 9.03
C ILE A 175 -20.37 11.11 9.92
N LYS A 176 -20.46 12.31 10.50
CA LYS A 176 -21.66 12.80 11.21
C LYS A 176 -22.38 13.92 10.44
N ASP A 177 -21.78 14.35 9.33
CA ASP A 177 -22.27 15.40 8.46
C ASP A 177 -22.03 14.98 7.00
N SER A 178 -23.05 15.05 6.15
CA SER A 178 -22.92 14.78 4.72
C SER A 178 -22.07 15.81 3.99
N ASP A 179 -21.83 16.98 4.60
CA ASP A 179 -20.96 18.02 4.09
C ASP A 179 -19.48 17.85 4.46
N ASP A 180 -19.11 16.73 5.10
CA ASP A 180 -17.71 16.38 5.37
C ASP A 180 -16.87 16.39 4.09
N VAL A 181 -15.86 17.26 4.08
CA VAL A 181 -15.05 17.54 2.89
C VAL A 181 -14.20 16.35 2.46
N VAL A 182 -13.69 15.54 3.42
CA VAL A 182 -12.86 14.37 3.09
C VAL A 182 -13.74 13.28 2.49
N PHE A 183 -14.95 13.10 3.02
CA PHE A 183 -15.92 12.17 2.46
C PHE A 183 -16.35 12.55 1.05
N LYS A 184 -16.70 13.84 0.81
CA LYS A 184 -17.02 14.35 -0.53
C LYS A 184 -15.85 14.23 -1.50
N PHE A 185 -14.64 14.53 -1.05
CA PHE A 185 -13.41 14.37 -1.83
C PHE A 185 -13.19 12.91 -2.28
N VAL A 186 -13.43 11.94 -1.40
CA VAL A 186 -13.32 10.51 -1.74
C VAL A 186 -14.37 10.09 -2.77
N ILE A 187 -15.62 10.56 -2.61
CA ILE A 187 -16.69 10.31 -3.58
C ILE A 187 -16.30 10.89 -4.95
N GLU A 188 -15.92 12.16 -5.01
CA GLU A 188 -15.52 12.82 -6.27
C GLU A 188 -14.34 12.08 -6.91
N SER A 189 -13.27 11.80 -6.15
CA SER A 189 -12.07 11.10 -6.66
C SER A 189 -12.42 9.76 -7.30
N THR A 190 -13.24 8.95 -6.64
CA THR A 190 -13.62 7.62 -7.16
C THR A 190 -14.59 7.69 -8.33
N GLN A 191 -15.43 8.72 -8.41
CA GLN A 191 -16.36 8.94 -9.52
C GLN A 191 -15.66 9.47 -10.79
N SER A 192 -14.77 10.47 -10.64
CA SER A 192 -13.98 11.00 -11.76
C SER A 192 -13.09 9.93 -12.38
N GLY A 193 -12.77 8.86 -11.62
CA GLY A 193 -12.03 7.71 -12.13
C GLY A 193 -12.65 7.05 -13.36
N THR A 194 -13.96 7.16 -13.56
CA THR A 194 -14.63 6.62 -14.76
C THR A 194 -14.20 7.29 -16.07
N ASN A 195 -13.61 8.50 -15.99
CA ASN A 195 -13.09 9.24 -17.15
C ASN A 195 -11.64 8.87 -17.52
N ALA A 196 -11.02 7.93 -16.82
CA ALA A 196 -9.65 7.50 -17.08
C ALA A 196 -9.55 6.42 -18.19
N THR A 197 -8.44 6.43 -18.93
CA THR A 197 -8.07 5.37 -19.89
C THR A 197 -7.60 4.09 -19.19
N GLY A 198 -7.20 4.18 -17.92
CA GLY A 198 -6.70 3.03 -17.16
C GLY A 198 -6.60 3.29 -15.67
N HIS A 199 -6.61 2.22 -14.89
CA HIS A 199 -6.36 2.24 -13.45
C HIS A 199 -5.19 1.34 -13.11
N VAL A 200 -4.22 1.86 -12.38
CA VAL A 200 -3.18 1.06 -11.75
C VAL A 200 -3.53 0.96 -10.28
N LEU A 201 -3.80 -0.24 -9.80
CA LEU A 201 -4.04 -0.50 -8.38
C LEU A 201 -2.75 -1.02 -7.76
N HIS A 202 -2.41 -0.54 -6.57
CA HIS A 202 -1.24 -1.02 -5.84
C HIS A 202 -1.52 -2.40 -5.20
N THR A 203 -1.63 -3.45 -6.04
CA THR A 203 -1.93 -4.82 -5.58
C THR A 203 -1.45 -5.92 -6.55
N PHE A 204 -1.69 -7.18 -6.15
CA PHE A 204 -1.40 -8.42 -6.87
C PHE A 204 -2.66 -9.27 -7.02
N ASP A 205 -2.76 -9.98 -8.15
CA ASP A 205 -3.79 -10.99 -8.36
C ASP A 205 -3.80 -11.98 -7.19
N ASP A 206 -2.62 -12.53 -6.84
CA ASP A 206 -2.39 -13.54 -5.78
C ASP A 206 -2.99 -13.20 -4.39
N LEU A 207 -3.37 -11.95 -4.14
CA LEU A 207 -3.82 -11.47 -2.83
C LEU A 207 -5.25 -10.94 -2.82
N GLU A 208 -5.76 -10.53 -3.97
CA GLU A 208 -6.99 -9.74 -4.09
C GLU A 208 -7.79 -10.13 -5.34
N LEU A 209 -7.63 -11.35 -5.86
CA LEU A 209 -8.21 -11.77 -7.15
C LEU A 209 -9.73 -11.52 -7.25
N LYS A 210 -10.49 -11.87 -6.20
CA LYS A 210 -11.95 -11.69 -6.18
C LYS A 210 -12.34 -10.21 -6.31
N VAL A 211 -11.76 -9.34 -5.50
CA VAL A 211 -12.04 -7.89 -5.56
C VAL A 211 -11.48 -7.26 -6.84
N LEU A 212 -10.34 -7.73 -7.34
CA LEU A 212 -9.77 -7.29 -8.62
C LEU A 212 -10.66 -7.64 -9.81
N ASN A 213 -11.25 -8.83 -9.81
CA ASN A 213 -12.20 -9.25 -10.85
C ASN A 213 -13.51 -8.45 -10.78
N ALA A 214 -13.98 -8.13 -9.57
CA ALA A 214 -15.10 -7.24 -9.36
C ALA A 214 -14.81 -5.83 -9.88
N ILE A 215 -13.70 -5.21 -9.47
CA ILE A 215 -13.26 -3.90 -9.96
C ILE A 215 -13.12 -3.91 -11.49
N SER A 216 -12.43 -4.90 -12.04
CA SER A 216 -12.27 -5.02 -13.50
C SER A 216 -13.62 -5.11 -14.23
N SER A 217 -14.63 -5.72 -13.59
CA SER A 217 -15.97 -5.81 -14.15
C SER A 217 -16.75 -4.49 -14.08
N MET A 218 -16.52 -3.69 -13.04
CA MET A 218 -17.14 -2.37 -12.88
C MET A 218 -16.64 -1.36 -13.92
N PHE A 219 -15.38 -1.47 -14.34
CA PHE A 219 -14.77 -0.57 -15.32
C PHE A 219 -14.71 -1.14 -16.76
N LYS A 220 -15.53 -2.14 -17.09
CA LYS A 220 -15.56 -2.75 -18.44
C LYS A 220 -15.87 -1.69 -19.51
N GLY A 221 -15.02 -1.61 -20.53
CA GLY A 221 -15.25 -0.80 -21.73
C GLY A 221 -14.09 0.10 -22.11
N ASN A 222 -13.38 0.68 -21.14
CA ASN A 222 -12.34 1.70 -21.42
C ASN A 222 -11.14 1.69 -20.47
N CYS A 223 -11.05 0.75 -19.52
CA CYS A 223 -10.09 0.87 -18.43
C CYS A 223 -9.24 -0.39 -18.23
N LEU A 224 -7.94 -0.28 -18.49
CA LEU A 224 -6.96 -1.32 -18.15
C LEU A 224 -6.68 -1.27 -16.64
N VAL A 225 -7.11 -2.30 -15.90
CA VAL A 225 -6.62 -2.54 -14.53
C VAL A 225 -5.23 -3.17 -14.66
N ILE A 226 -4.17 -2.38 -14.48
CA ILE A 226 -2.80 -2.90 -14.49
C ILE A 226 -2.58 -3.69 -13.20
N ARG A 227 -2.74 -5.00 -13.34
CA ARG A 227 -2.40 -5.99 -12.31
C ARG A 227 -0.90 -6.19 -12.33
N GLU A 228 -0.25 -6.10 -11.17
CA GLU A 228 1.16 -6.46 -11.08
C GLU A 228 1.30 -7.98 -11.20
N LYS A 229 1.29 -8.50 -12.43
CA LYS A 229 1.70 -9.87 -12.68
C LYS A 229 3.21 -9.89 -12.68
N VAL A 230 3.81 -10.18 -11.53
CA VAL A 230 5.20 -10.64 -11.52
C VAL A 230 5.20 -12.05 -12.10
N LYS A 231 5.10 -12.13 -13.43
CA LYS A 231 5.58 -13.31 -14.15
C LYS A 231 7.09 -13.32 -13.94
N VAL A 232 7.56 -14.21 -13.08
CA VAL A 232 8.94 -14.66 -13.18
C VAL A 232 9.05 -15.31 -14.55
N ARG A 233 9.41 -14.52 -15.57
CA ARG A 233 9.65 -15.06 -16.92
C ARG A 233 10.80 -16.06 -16.83
N GLY A 234 10.64 -17.15 -17.57
CA GLY A 234 11.54 -18.31 -17.62
C GLY A 234 12.99 -17.94 -17.37
N MET A 235 13.46 -18.30 -16.18
CA MET A 235 14.87 -18.58 -15.94
C MET A 235 14.97 -20.09 -15.93
N ASP A 236 14.90 -20.67 -17.12
CA ASP A 236 15.34 -22.05 -17.31
C ASP A 236 16.80 -22.09 -16.86
N SER A 237 17.04 -22.86 -15.79
CA SER A 237 18.34 -23.33 -15.36
C SER A 237 19.46 -22.26 -15.35
N LEU A 238 19.45 -21.35 -14.37
CA LEU A 238 20.75 -20.92 -13.82
C LEU A 238 21.25 -22.02 -12.88
N THR A 239 21.69 -23.14 -13.46
CA THR A 239 22.51 -24.13 -12.77
C THR A 239 23.84 -23.44 -12.48
N ARG A 240 23.94 -22.74 -11.34
CA ARG A 240 25.20 -22.15 -10.91
C ARG A 240 26.03 -23.18 -10.17
N ALA A 241 27.31 -23.20 -10.53
CA ALA A 241 28.36 -24.08 -10.01
C ALA A 241 28.45 -24.07 -8.47
N ALA A 242 29.07 -25.14 -7.94
CA ALA A 242 29.23 -25.54 -6.55
C ALA A 242 29.87 -24.49 -5.58
N GLY A 243 29.28 -23.31 -5.47
CA GLY A 243 29.44 -22.37 -4.37
C GLY A 243 28.18 -22.32 -3.50
N LYS A 244 28.29 -21.86 -2.25
CA LYS A 244 27.13 -21.66 -1.35
C LYS A 244 26.16 -20.66 -1.99
N GLN A 245 25.05 -21.13 -2.55
CA GLN A 245 23.97 -20.28 -3.05
C GLN A 245 23.36 -19.50 -1.88
N ALA A 246 23.21 -18.18 -2.03
CA ALA A 246 22.53 -17.37 -1.02
C ALA A 246 21.07 -17.82 -0.88
N HIS A 247 20.64 -18.06 0.36
CA HIS A 247 19.29 -18.45 0.72
C HIS A 247 18.73 -17.47 1.75
N VAL A 248 17.74 -16.68 1.32
CA VAL A 248 17.06 -15.70 2.16
C VAL A 248 15.71 -16.24 2.61
N VAL A 249 15.48 -16.25 3.91
CA VAL A 249 14.16 -16.49 4.50
C VAL A 249 13.47 -15.14 4.70
N CYS A 250 12.32 -14.93 4.06
CA CYS A 250 11.52 -13.71 4.18
C CYS A 250 10.38 -13.93 5.17
N ILE A 251 10.35 -13.16 6.26
CA ILE A 251 9.31 -13.23 7.30
C ILE A 251 8.60 -11.88 7.47
N PRO A 252 7.42 -11.72 6.84
CA PRO A 252 6.62 -10.51 6.95
C PRO A 252 5.85 -10.49 8.28
N LEU A 253 5.55 -9.29 8.75
CA LEU A 253 4.48 -9.11 9.73
C LEU A 253 3.17 -9.59 9.07
N PRO A 254 2.34 -10.39 9.75
CA PRO A 254 1.16 -11.05 9.16
C PRO A 254 0.00 -10.09 8.80
N PHE A 255 0.28 -8.82 8.50
CA PHE A 255 -0.65 -7.88 7.88
C PHE A 255 -0.54 -7.94 6.36
N GLN A 256 -1.69 -7.84 5.69
CA GLN A 256 -1.78 -7.97 4.23
C GLN A 256 -0.85 -7.00 3.48
N SER A 257 -0.73 -5.74 3.91
CA SER A 257 0.15 -4.75 3.29
C SER A 257 1.64 -5.08 3.49
N HIS A 258 2.00 -5.68 4.62
CA HIS A 258 3.37 -6.09 4.93
C HIS A 258 3.78 -7.33 4.12
N ILE A 259 2.89 -8.32 4.03
CA ILE A 259 3.05 -9.49 3.16
C ILE A 259 3.25 -9.03 1.70
N LYS A 260 2.43 -8.08 1.20
CA LYS A 260 2.59 -7.46 -0.13
C LYS A 260 3.97 -6.85 -0.32
N GLY A 261 4.37 -5.98 0.59
CA GLY A 261 5.65 -5.26 0.52
C GLY A 261 6.85 -6.22 0.55
N MET A 262 6.80 -7.25 1.39
CA MET A 262 7.88 -8.22 1.47
C MET A 262 7.91 -9.18 0.27
N LEU A 263 6.75 -9.61 -0.24
CA LEU A 263 6.70 -10.50 -1.40
C LEU A 263 7.28 -9.82 -2.66
N LYS A 264 7.09 -8.50 -2.80
CA LYS A 264 7.79 -7.68 -3.82
C LYS A 264 9.30 -7.80 -3.71
N MET A 265 9.82 -7.56 -2.51
CA MET A 265 11.25 -7.63 -2.24
C MET A 265 11.79 -9.05 -2.50
N ALA A 266 11.07 -10.07 -2.05
CA ALA A 266 11.41 -11.48 -2.26
C ALA A 266 11.49 -11.85 -3.75
N LYS A 267 10.49 -11.46 -4.56
CA LYS A 267 10.48 -11.69 -6.01
C LYS A 267 11.63 -10.93 -6.71
N LEU A 268 11.96 -9.72 -6.26
CA LEU A 268 13.12 -8.97 -6.76
C LEU A 268 14.45 -9.66 -6.44
N LEU A 269 14.65 -10.11 -5.20
CA LEU A 269 15.84 -10.86 -4.80
C LEU A 269 15.98 -12.16 -5.60
N TYR A 270 14.87 -12.89 -5.77
CA TYR A 270 14.82 -14.08 -6.62
C TYR A 270 15.24 -13.81 -8.07
N SER A 271 14.80 -12.68 -8.65
CA SER A 271 15.23 -12.27 -10.00
C SER A 271 16.74 -12.01 -10.13
N LYS A 272 17.46 -11.90 -8.99
CA LYS A 272 18.93 -11.78 -8.93
C LYS A 272 19.64 -13.12 -8.65
N GLY A 273 18.91 -14.24 -8.71
CA GLY A 273 19.45 -15.59 -8.53
C GLY A 273 19.60 -16.03 -7.07
N ILE A 274 18.95 -15.33 -6.13
CA ILE A 274 18.95 -15.67 -4.71
C ILE A 274 17.85 -16.71 -4.46
N PHE A 275 18.15 -17.77 -3.70
CA PHE A 275 17.15 -18.74 -3.27
C PHE A 275 16.26 -18.10 -2.19
N ILE A 276 14.95 -18.20 -2.33
CA ILE A 276 13.98 -17.60 -1.41
C ILE A 276 13.16 -18.68 -0.73
N THR A 277 13.01 -18.55 0.59
CA THR A 277 11.90 -19.17 1.34
C THR A 277 11.03 -18.04 1.89
N PHE A 278 9.83 -17.91 1.37
CA PHE A 278 8.84 -16.94 1.83
C PHE A 278 7.93 -17.58 2.88
N VAL A 279 7.86 -16.96 4.05
CA VAL A 279 7.17 -17.55 5.20
C VAL A 279 5.84 -16.86 5.44
N ASN A 280 4.77 -17.64 5.48
CA ASN A 280 3.44 -17.19 5.89
C ASN A 280 3.11 -17.75 7.28
N THR A 281 2.19 -17.10 7.99
CA THR A 281 1.49 -17.80 9.08
C THR A 281 0.56 -18.85 8.46
N GLU A 282 0.28 -19.94 9.17
CA GLU A 282 -0.66 -20.98 8.70
C GLU A 282 -2.03 -20.40 8.34
N PHE A 283 -2.51 -19.44 9.14
CA PHE A 283 -3.74 -18.69 8.86
C PHE A 283 -3.69 -17.98 7.49
N ASN A 284 -2.67 -17.16 7.26
CA ASN A 284 -2.52 -16.42 6.00
C ASN A 284 -2.31 -17.37 4.82
N HIS A 285 -1.54 -18.45 5.00
CA HIS A 285 -1.32 -19.44 3.96
C HIS A 285 -2.61 -20.13 3.52
N ARG A 286 -3.45 -20.57 4.47
CA ARG A 286 -4.76 -21.17 4.16
C ARG A 286 -5.67 -20.20 3.40
N ARG A 287 -5.70 -18.93 3.80
CA ARG A 287 -6.49 -17.89 3.12
C ARG A 287 -6.06 -17.68 1.67
N LEU A 288 -4.75 -17.65 1.41
CA LEU A 288 -4.20 -17.51 0.07
C LEU A 288 -4.53 -18.72 -0.83
N LEU A 289 -4.45 -19.94 -0.29
CA LEU A 289 -4.87 -21.15 -1.03
C LEU A 289 -6.36 -21.15 -1.34
N LYS A 290 -7.21 -20.70 -0.40
CA LYS A 290 -8.66 -20.58 -0.62
C LYS A 290 -9.00 -19.51 -1.66
N SER A 291 -8.29 -18.39 -1.68
CA SER A 291 -8.59 -17.28 -2.61
C SER A 291 -8.09 -17.54 -4.03
N GLU A 292 -6.91 -18.13 -4.17
CA GLU A 292 -6.20 -18.28 -5.46
C GLU A 292 -6.16 -19.72 -6.00
N GLY A 293 -6.60 -20.70 -5.21
CA GLY A 293 -6.59 -22.12 -5.55
C GLY A 293 -5.44 -22.91 -4.91
N ALA A 294 -5.58 -24.23 -4.89
CA ALA A 294 -4.70 -25.14 -4.15
C ALA A 294 -3.22 -25.12 -4.58
N HIS A 295 -2.93 -24.61 -5.78
CA HIS A 295 -1.59 -24.58 -6.38
C HIS A 295 -0.92 -23.20 -6.33
N SER A 296 -1.57 -22.19 -5.72
CA SER A 296 -1.07 -20.81 -5.74
C SER A 296 0.25 -20.61 -4.98
N LEU A 297 0.58 -21.54 -4.08
CA LEU A 297 1.78 -21.51 -3.24
C LEU A 297 2.73 -22.68 -3.51
N ASP A 298 2.61 -23.38 -4.64
CA ASP A 298 3.50 -24.47 -5.05
C ASP A 298 4.96 -23.98 -5.26
N GLY A 299 5.14 -22.67 -5.40
CA GLY A 299 6.46 -22.03 -5.55
C GLY A 299 7.07 -22.24 -6.94
N LEU A 300 8.37 -22.00 -7.03
CA LEU A 300 9.20 -22.20 -8.23
C LEU A 300 10.54 -22.86 -7.80
N PRO A 301 11.31 -23.45 -8.73
CA PRO A 301 12.68 -23.86 -8.41
C PRO A 301 13.49 -22.69 -7.83
N GLY A 302 13.84 -22.77 -6.55
CA GLY A 302 14.54 -21.70 -5.84
C GLY A 302 13.66 -20.62 -5.20
N PHE A 303 12.34 -20.75 -5.26
CA PHE A 303 11.38 -19.90 -4.54
C PHE A 303 10.34 -20.79 -3.85
N LYS A 304 10.41 -20.95 -2.54
CA LYS A 304 9.52 -21.81 -1.77
C LYS A 304 8.63 -20.99 -0.84
N PHE A 305 7.44 -21.50 -0.57
CA PHE A 305 6.59 -21.03 0.52
C PHE A 305 6.67 -22.02 1.68
N GLU A 306 6.82 -21.49 2.89
CA GLU A 306 6.78 -22.27 4.14
C GLU A 306 5.79 -21.62 5.11
N THR A 307 5.40 -22.36 6.15
CA THR A 307 4.48 -21.88 7.18
C THR A 307 5.01 -22.12 8.58
N PHE A 308 4.49 -21.32 9.51
CA PHE A 308 4.54 -21.61 10.95
C PHE A 308 3.24 -21.15 11.63
N PRO A 309 2.90 -21.71 12.82
CA PRO A 309 1.72 -21.29 13.58
C PRO A 309 1.90 -19.90 14.20
N ASP A 310 0.91 -19.02 14.06
CA ASP A 310 0.91 -17.68 14.68
C ASP A 310 0.54 -17.68 16.17
N GLY A 311 0.11 -18.83 16.69
CA GLY A 311 -0.29 -19.00 18.08
C GLY A 311 -1.76 -18.66 18.36
N LEU A 312 -2.55 -18.45 17.32
CA LEU A 312 -4.01 -18.37 17.42
C LEU A 312 -4.65 -19.73 17.22
N ASP A 313 -5.77 -19.94 17.91
CA ASP A 313 -6.64 -21.07 17.62
C ASP A 313 -7.09 -20.98 16.16
N ALA A 314 -7.15 -22.12 15.48
CA ALA A 314 -7.60 -22.17 14.09
C ALA A 314 -9.08 -21.78 14.02
N SER A 315 -9.38 -20.49 13.88
CA SER A 315 -10.73 -20.05 13.55
C SER A 315 -11.06 -20.54 12.14
N GLU A 316 -12.22 -21.17 11.98
CA GLU A 316 -12.71 -21.54 10.65
C GLU A 316 -13.19 -20.33 9.84
N SER A 317 -13.38 -19.17 10.48
CA SER A 317 -13.77 -17.92 9.82
C SER A 317 -12.61 -17.28 9.05
N ASP A 318 -12.89 -16.85 7.82
CA ASP A 318 -11.92 -16.18 6.92
C ASP A 318 -11.82 -14.65 7.19
N ASN A 319 -12.30 -14.19 8.34
CA ASN A 319 -12.32 -12.78 8.73
C ASN A 319 -10.90 -12.20 8.81
N THR A 320 -10.74 -10.91 8.56
CA THR A 320 -9.47 -10.21 8.86
C THR A 320 -9.15 -10.36 10.35
N GLN A 321 -7.93 -10.82 10.68
CA GLN A 321 -7.49 -10.94 12.08
C GLN A 321 -7.61 -9.57 12.77
N ASP A 322 -8.09 -9.58 14.02
CA ASP A 322 -8.19 -8.35 14.80
C ASP A 322 -6.79 -7.74 14.97
N LEU A 323 -6.69 -6.44 14.67
CA LEU A 323 -5.42 -5.71 14.69
C LEU A 323 -4.77 -5.76 16.08
N ARG A 324 -5.56 -5.72 17.16
CA ARG A 324 -5.05 -5.72 18.54
C ARG A 324 -4.57 -7.10 18.92
N GLU A 325 -5.33 -8.13 18.57
CA GLU A 325 -4.94 -9.52 18.80
C GLU A 325 -3.62 -9.85 18.09
N LEU A 326 -3.48 -9.48 16.82
CA LEU A 326 -2.24 -9.71 16.08
C LEU A 326 -1.06 -8.91 16.64
N CYS A 327 -1.29 -7.65 17.03
CA CYS A 327 -0.31 -6.86 17.77
C CYS A 327 0.09 -7.54 19.09
N ALA A 328 -0.87 -8.08 19.84
CA ALA A 328 -0.61 -8.78 21.09
C ALA A 328 0.24 -10.04 20.87
N LEU A 329 0.01 -10.82 19.81
CA LEU A 329 0.84 -11.98 19.47
C LEU A 329 2.29 -11.60 19.19
N VAL A 330 2.49 -10.51 18.44
CA VAL A 330 3.81 -9.98 18.10
C VAL A 330 4.52 -9.48 19.35
N ILE A 331 3.83 -8.72 20.21
CA ILE A 331 4.36 -8.20 21.48
C ILE A 331 4.71 -9.33 22.45
N ASN A 332 3.88 -10.38 22.50
CA ASN A 332 4.06 -11.51 23.40
C ASN A 332 4.96 -12.62 22.83
N ASN A 333 5.68 -12.35 21.73
CA ASN A 333 6.66 -13.24 21.11
C ASN A 333 6.13 -14.65 20.78
N LYS A 334 4.82 -14.80 20.53
CA LYS A 334 4.19 -16.12 20.34
C LYS A 334 4.74 -16.87 19.11
N MET A 335 5.24 -16.13 18.14
CA MET A 335 5.80 -16.64 16.89
C MET A 335 7.32 -16.91 16.93
N ALA A 336 8.02 -16.59 18.02
CA ALA A 336 9.47 -16.73 18.12
C ALA A 336 9.95 -18.18 18.07
N ALA A 337 9.40 -19.05 18.93
CA ALA A 337 9.74 -20.48 18.93
C ALA A 337 9.33 -21.20 17.63
N PRO A 338 8.13 -20.96 17.06
CA PRO A 338 7.79 -21.46 15.73
C PRO A 338 8.80 -21.07 14.64
N LEU A 339 9.26 -19.81 14.62
CA LEU A 339 10.28 -19.36 13.68
C LEU A 339 11.62 -20.07 13.90
N GLU A 340 12.06 -20.22 15.15
CA GLU A 340 13.32 -20.90 15.46
C GLU A 340 13.31 -22.34 14.94
N ASN A 341 12.22 -23.07 15.19
CA ASN A 341 12.02 -24.44 14.70
C ASN A 341 12.06 -24.52 13.18
N LEU A 342 11.42 -23.56 12.48
CA LEU A 342 11.46 -23.46 11.03
C LEU A 342 12.90 -23.24 10.52
N LEU A 343 13.63 -22.28 11.09
CA LEU A 343 15.01 -21.98 10.67
C LEU A 343 15.96 -23.16 10.91
N ARG A 344 15.83 -23.86 12.05
CA ARG A 344 16.60 -25.09 12.33
C ARG A 344 16.31 -26.19 11.30
N ARG A 345 15.04 -26.39 10.97
CA ARG A 345 14.61 -27.36 9.94
C ARG A 345 15.16 -27.01 8.56
N LEU A 346 15.11 -25.74 8.16
CA LEU A 346 15.67 -25.28 6.89
C LEU A 346 17.20 -25.46 6.83
N ASN A 347 17.90 -25.19 7.93
CA ASN A 347 19.36 -25.36 8.03
C ASN A 347 19.82 -26.82 8.05
N ALA A 348 18.95 -27.76 8.41
CA ALA A 348 19.22 -29.19 8.26
C ALA A 348 19.10 -29.68 6.80
N GLY A 349 18.57 -28.85 5.91
CA GLY A 349 18.41 -29.15 4.48
C GLY A 349 19.66 -28.86 3.64
N ILE A 350 19.53 -29.08 2.32
CA ILE A 350 20.61 -28.90 1.34
C ILE A 350 21.01 -27.42 1.21
N HIS A 351 20.04 -26.51 1.27
CA HIS A 351 20.25 -25.07 1.13
C HIS A 351 20.17 -24.40 2.50
N GLN A 352 21.30 -24.28 3.19
CA GLN A 352 21.40 -23.57 4.47
C GLN A 352 20.96 -22.11 4.32
N VAL A 353 20.24 -21.60 5.31
CA VAL A 353 19.80 -20.21 5.37
C VAL A 353 21.00 -19.30 5.58
N THR A 354 21.24 -18.38 4.66
CA THR A 354 22.36 -17.44 4.73
C THR A 354 21.97 -16.11 5.37
N SER A 355 20.68 -15.77 5.36
CA SER A 355 20.16 -14.56 6.01
C SER A 355 18.64 -14.59 6.16
N VAL A 356 18.12 -13.83 7.11
CA VAL A 356 16.69 -13.57 7.27
C VAL A 356 16.38 -12.13 6.85
N LEU A 357 15.38 -11.95 5.97
CA LEU A 357 14.74 -10.66 5.71
C LEU A 357 13.48 -10.59 6.57
N SER A 358 13.53 -9.83 7.65
CA SER A 358 12.48 -9.75 8.66
C SER A 358 11.77 -8.41 8.64
N ASP A 359 10.47 -8.40 8.93
CA ASP A 359 9.73 -7.17 9.13
C ASP A 359 10.25 -6.36 10.33
N GLY A 360 10.28 -5.03 10.17
CA GLY A 360 10.72 -4.09 11.20
C GLY A 360 10.03 -4.26 12.55
N PHE A 361 8.72 -4.52 12.54
CA PHE A 361 7.91 -4.65 13.75
C PHE A 361 8.10 -5.98 14.49
N MET A 362 8.68 -6.99 13.85
CA MET A 362 8.95 -8.29 14.47
C MET A 362 10.30 -8.26 15.19
N SER A 363 10.38 -7.51 16.29
CA SER A 363 11.62 -7.29 17.06
C SER A 363 12.35 -8.60 17.37
N TRP A 364 11.63 -9.60 17.90
CA TRP A 364 12.13 -10.91 18.30
C TRP A 364 12.70 -11.77 17.16
N ALA A 365 12.33 -11.52 15.90
CA ALA A 365 12.84 -12.30 14.78
C ALA A 365 14.35 -12.10 14.58
N ALA A 366 14.88 -10.94 14.98
CA ALA A 366 16.31 -10.70 14.99
C ALA A 366 17.01 -11.56 16.03
N ASP A 367 16.46 -11.63 17.25
CA ASP A 367 17.02 -12.43 18.35
C ASP A 367 17.04 -13.93 18.01
N VAL A 368 15.95 -14.43 17.42
CA VAL A 368 15.85 -15.83 16.96
C VAL A 368 16.90 -16.15 15.89
N ALA A 369 17.08 -15.28 14.90
CA ALA A 369 18.08 -15.53 13.86
C ALA A 369 19.51 -15.40 14.39
N HIS A 370 19.78 -14.42 15.27
CA HIS A 370 21.08 -14.25 15.91
C HIS A 370 21.46 -15.45 16.80
N SER A 371 20.50 -16.06 17.52
CA SER A 371 20.76 -17.26 18.32
C SER A 371 21.20 -18.47 17.48
N LEU A 372 20.90 -18.45 16.17
CA LEU A 372 21.30 -19.44 15.19
C LEU A 372 22.52 -19.01 14.35
N GLY A 373 23.12 -17.85 14.63
CA GLY A 373 24.24 -17.31 13.86
C GLY A 373 23.87 -16.85 12.46
N ILE A 374 22.58 -16.56 12.20
CA ILE A 374 22.07 -16.14 10.89
C ILE A 374 21.96 -14.61 10.85
N PRO A 375 22.58 -13.93 9.87
CA PRO A 375 22.43 -12.49 9.68
C PRO A 375 20.99 -12.07 9.39
N VAL A 376 20.59 -10.88 9.87
CA VAL A 376 19.23 -10.35 9.70
C VAL A 376 19.27 -8.99 9.00
N VAL A 377 18.39 -8.84 8.01
CA VAL A 377 18.07 -7.55 7.38
C VAL A 377 16.64 -7.20 7.74
N LYS A 378 16.41 -5.98 8.26
CA LYS A 378 15.09 -5.48 8.62
C LYS A 378 14.47 -4.73 7.43
N LEU A 379 13.29 -5.13 7.00
CA LEU A 379 12.46 -4.41 6.05
C LEU A 379 11.42 -3.58 6.81
N TRP A 380 11.55 -2.26 6.73
CA TRP A 380 10.53 -1.33 7.21
C TRP A 380 9.61 -0.96 6.04
N THR A 381 8.36 -1.41 6.09
CA THR A 381 7.35 -1.11 5.06
C THR A 381 6.74 0.30 5.23
N VAL A 382 7.11 1.00 6.29
CA VAL A 382 6.74 2.40 6.55
C VAL A 382 7.71 3.36 5.87
N ALA A 383 7.24 4.55 5.50
CA ALA A 383 8.10 5.62 5.01
C ALA A 383 9.13 6.04 6.08
N GLY A 384 10.30 6.53 5.68
CA GLY A 384 11.39 6.90 6.61
C GLY A 384 10.97 7.91 7.69
N PHE A 385 10.10 8.87 7.34
CA PHE A 385 9.51 9.79 8.34
C PHE A 385 8.61 9.07 9.35
N GLY A 386 7.77 8.14 8.87
CA GLY A 386 6.93 7.31 9.74
C GLY A 386 7.76 6.41 10.66
N PHE A 387 8.85 5.84 10.15
CA PHE A 387 9.82 5.11 10.96
C PHE A 387 10.40 5.98 12.08
N MET A 388 10.83 7.21 11.78
CA MET A 388 11.35 8.13 12.81
C MET A 388 10.29 8.48 13.85
N GLY A 389 9.04 8.69 13.44
CA GLY A 389 7.92 8.90 14.37
C GLY A 389 7.76 7.75 15.35
N ILE A 390 7.70 6.52 14.84
CA ILE A 390 7.58 5.29 15.66
C ILE A 390 8.80 5.12 16.57
N TYR A 391 10.00 5.36 16.06
CA TYR A 391 11.25 5.27 16.82
C TYR A 391 11.24 6.16 18.07
N HIS A 392 10.59 7.33 17.99
CA HIS A 392 10.49 8.27 19.10
C HIS A 392 9.29 8.06 20.03
N PHE A 393 8.43 7.05 19.82
CA PHE A 393 7.28 6.80 20.70
C PHE A 393 7.67 6.57 22.16
N LYS A 394 8.77 5.85 22.42
CA LYS A 394 9.30 5.68 23.77
C LYS A 394 9.65 7.02 24.41
N SER A 395 10.37 7.87 23.68
CA SER A 395 10.71 9.21 24.17
C SER A 395 9.48 10.09 24.37
N ALA A 396 8.45 9.96 23.53
CA ALA A 396 7.19 10.70 23.70
C ALA A 396 6.45 10.26 24.97
N LEU A 397 6.43 8.96 25.25
CA LEU A 397 5.86 8.39 26.47
C LEU A 397 6.61 8.86 27.71
N GLU A 398 7.95 8.77 27.71
CA GLU A 398 8.81 9.20 28.81
C GLU A 398 8.69 10.70 29.12
N ARG A 399 8.38 11.51 28.10
CA ARG A 399 8.14 12.96 28.24
C ARG A 399 6.69 13.32 28.56
N GLY A 400 5.80 12.33 28.74
CA GLY A 400 4.39 12.55 29.02
C GLY A 400 3.60 13.20 27.88
N LEU A 401 4.10 13.12 26.64
CA LEU A 401 3.42 13.64 25.44
C LEU A 401 2.31 12.71 24.96
N ILE A 402 2.37 11.42 25.32
CA ILE A 402 1.34 10.41 25.07
C ILE A 402 1.00 9.66 26.37
N PRO A 403 -0.25 9.19 26.55
CA PRO A 403 -1.37 9.29 25.61
C PRO A 403 -1.87 10.73 25.45
N LEU A 404 -2.34 11.07 24.24
CA LEU A 404 -2.87 12.40 23.96
C LEU A 404 -4.10 12.68 24.85
N LYS A 405 -4.11 13.85 25.52
CA LYS A 405 -5.27 14.28 26.30
C LYS A 405 -6.43 14.59 25.34
N GLY A 406 -7.58 13.96 25.56
CA GLY A 406 -8.81 14.20 24.78
C GLY A 406 -9.02 13.30 23.56
N PHE A 407 -8.06 12.44 23.19
CA PHE A 407 -8.30 11.37 22.23
C PHE A 407 -8.82 10.15 23.00
N LEU A 408 -10.11 9.81 22.83
CA LEU A 408 -10.67 8.54 23.26
C LEU A 408 -9.94 7.43 22.49
N MET A 409 -8.83 6.93 23.03
CA MET A 409 -8.45 5.55 22.74
C MET A 409 -9.63 4.69 23.16
N PHE A 410 -10.14 3.89 22.22
CA PHE A 410 -11.03 2.76 22.49
C PHE A 410 -10.53 2.05 23.75
N ARG A 411 -11.21 2.30 24.88
CA ARG A 411 -10.89 1.69 26.17
C ARG A 411 -11.62 0.37 26.24
N ASN A 412 -10.80 -0.68 26.38
CA ASN A 412 -11.03 -2.07 26.75
C ASN A 412 -12.18 -2.81 26.08
#